data_AF-A0A2R6C4C5-F1
#
_entry.id   AF-A0A2R6C4C5-F1
#
_cell.length_a   1.000
_cell.length_b   1.000
_cell.length_c   1.000
_cell.angle_alpha   90.00
_cell.angle_beta   90.00
_cell.angle_gamma   90.00
#
_symmetry.space_group_name_H-M   'P 1'
#
loop_
_entity.id
_entity.type
_entity.pdbx_description
1 polymer ?
#
loop_
_entity_poly.entity_id
_entity_poly.type
_entity_poly.pdbx_seq_one_letter_code
_entity_poly.pdbx_strand_id
1 'polypeptide(L)'
;MQVLLTLATVALLVNYVETMVVPALPTIQSDFSTTSSLVAWVTSAYLIVGSAASPLFGKLGDLYGKKRLYLISLGFYIISVALAGFSTNIYFLIFARAL
;
A
#
# COMPACT_ATOMS: atom_id res chain seq x y z
N MET A 1 24.47 -11.16 -4.51
CA MET A 1 24.40 -9.69 -4.69
C MET A 1 23.18 -9.25 -5.50
N GLN A 2 22.84 -9.90 -6.62
CA GLN A 2 21.67 -9.55 -7.45
C GLN A 2 20.32 -9.57 -6.70
N VAL A 3 20.08 -10.57 -5.84
CA VAL A 3 18.82 -10.66 -5.05
C VAL A 3 18.64 -9.48 -4.09
N LEU A 4 19.72 -9.04 -3.45
CA LEU A 4 19.69 -7.90 -2.53
C LEU A 4 19.33 -6.61 -3.28
N LEU A 5 19.90 -6.42 -4.47
CA LEU A 5 19.61 -5.30 -5.36
C LEU A 5 18.12 -5.27 -5.75
N THR A 6 17.57 -6.41 -6.19
CA THR A 6 16.14 -6.46 -6.56
C THR A 6 15.22 -6.15 -5.39
N LEU A 7 15.51 -6.65 -4.19
CA LEU A 7 14.72 -6.38 -3.01
C LEU A 7 14.81 -4.90 -2.60
N ALA A 8 16.00 -4.31 -2.67
CA ALA A 8 16.23 -2.91 -2.37
C ALA A 8 15.47 -1.99 -3.34
N THR A 9 15.51 -2.26 -4.64
CA THR A 9 14.79 -1.46 -5.64
C THR A 9 13.28 -1.49 -5.40
N VAL A 10 12.70 -2.67 -5.14
CA VAL A 10 11.27 -2.77 -4.85
C VAL A 10 10.91 -2.04 -3.56
N ALA A 11 11.71 -2.18 -2.49
CA ALA A 11 11.46 -1.48 -1.23
C ALA A 11 11.53 0.05 -1.40
N LEU A 12 12.44 0.55 -2.23
CA LEU A 12 12.53 1.96 -2.57
C LEU A 12 11.32 2.45 -3.36
N LEU A 13 10.86 1.67 -4.35
CA LEU A 13 9.67 2.01 -5.13
C LEU A 13 8.42 2.10 -4.25
N VAL A 14 8.23 1.13 -3.34
CA VAL A 14 7.11 1.15 -2.39
C VAL A 14 7.16 2.39 -1.49
N ASN A 15 8.32 2.68 -0.90
CA ASN A 15 8.47 3.87 -0.04
C ASN A 15 8.24 5.18 -0.80
N TYR A 16 8.69 5.25 -2.05
CA TYR A 16 8.45 6.42 -2.90
C TYR A 16 6.95 6.66 -3.11
N VAL A 17 6.19 5.62 -3.46
CA VAL A 17 4.74 5.72 -3.64
C VAL A 17 4.06 6.17 -2.35
N GLU A 18 4.40 5.58 -1.21
CA GLU A 18 3.79 5.96 0.08
C GLU A 18 4.11 7.41 0.47
N THR A 19 5.34 7.85 0.25
CA THR A 19 5.75 9.23 0.58
C THR A 19 5.07 10.26 -0.31
N MET A 20 4.81 9.93 -1.58
CA MET A 20 4.14 10.81 -2.54
C MET A 20 2.69 11.13 -2.16
N VAL A 21 2.04 10.26 -1.37
CA VAL A 21 0.62 10.37 -1.05
C VAL A 21 0.35 11.52 -0.09
N VAL A 22 1.24 11.75 0.86
CA VAL A 22 1.10 12.78 1.89
C VAL A 22 0.89 14.18 1.30
N PRO A 23 1.75 14.68 0.37
CA PRO A 23 1.52 15.98 -0.27
C PRO A 23 0.34 15.98 -1.25
N ALA A 24 -0.13 14.81 -1.72
CA ALA A 24 -1.29 14.70 -2.58
C ALA A 24 -2.63 14.71 -1.82
N LEU A 25 -2.63 14.55 -0.49
CA LEU A 25 -3.85 14.52 0.32
C LEU A 25 -4.76 15.75 0.14
N PRO A 26 -4.27 17.01 0.11
CA PRO A 26 -5.13 18.17 -0.12
C PRO A 26 -5.80 18.15 -1.50
N THR A 27 -5.09 17.69 -2.53
CA THR A 27 -5.65 17.53 -3.89
C THR A 27 -6.73 16.46 -3.90
N ILE A 28 -6.47 15.30 -3.30
CA ILE A 28 -7.46 14.22 -3.12
C ILE A 28 -8.69 14.73 -2.37
N GLN A 29 -8.51 15.56 -1.34
CA GLN A 29 -9.62 16.16 -0.60
C GLN A 29 -10.52 17.02 -1.50
N SER A 30 -9.90 17.87 -2.32
CA SER A 30 -10.59 18.75 -3.25
C SER A 30 -11.31 17.96 -4.35
N ASP A 31 -10.62 17.00 -4.97
CA ASP A 31 -11.13 16.21 -6.09
C ASP A 31 -12.35 15.36 -5.69
N PHE A 32 -12.35 14.79 -4.48
CA PHE A 32 -13.47 14.02 -3.95
C PHE A 32 -14.46 14.85 -3.13
N SER A 33 -14.27 16.17 -2.99
CA SER A 33 -15.11 17.08 -2.20
C SER A 33 -15.46 16.51 -0.81
N THR A 34 -14.45 15.99 -0.11
CA THR A 34 -14.62 15.20 1.12
C THR A 34 -14.04 15.91 2.35
N THR A 35 -14.33 15.38 3.53
CA THR A 35 -13.86 15.94 4.82
C THR A 35 -12.42 15.50 5.11
N SER A 36 -11.64 16.36 5.77
CA SER A 36 -10.26 16.04 6.18
C SER A 36 -10.16 14.76 7.04
N SER A 37 -11.21 14.42 7.80
CA SER A 37 -11.28 13.16 8.54
C SER A 37 -11.27 11.93 7.61
N LEU A 38 -12.01 11.94 6.50
CA LEU A 38 -12.03 10.83 5.54
C LEU A 38 -10.73 10.74 4.75
N VAL A 39 -10.11 11.88 4.43
CA VAL A 39 -8.82 11.90 3.72
C VAL A 39 -7.69 11.38 4.59
N ALA A 40 -7.72 11.62 5.91
CA ALA A 40 -6.74 11.05 6.84
C ALA A 40 -6.80 9.51 6.89
N TRP A 41 -7.95 8.90 6.56
CA TRP A 41 -8.06 7.45 6.48
C TRP A 41 -7.29 6.83 5.32
N VAL A 42 -6.93 7.60 4.29
CA VAL A 42 -6.18 7.11 3.12
C VAL A 42 -4.79 6.59 3.52
N THR A 43 -4.11 7.30 4.42
CA THR A 43 -2.80 6.86 4.97
C THR A 43 -2.98 5.95 6.17
N SER A 44 -3.97 6.22 7.03
CA SER A 44 -4.19 5.44 8.24
C SER A 44 -4.57 3.98 7.94
N ALA A 45 -5.42 3.75 6.92
CA ALA A 45 -5.83 2.40 6.53
C ALA A 45 -4.64 1.53 6.12
N TYR A 46 -3.72 2.07 5.33
CA TYR A 46 -2.48 1.38 4.95
C TYR A 46 -1.63 1.02 6.17
N LEU A 47 -1.44 1.95 7.12
CA LEU A 47 -0.64 1.69 8.33
C LEU A 47 -1.28 0.64 9.24
N ILE A 48 -2.61 0.68 9.41
CA ILE A 48 -3.35 -0.28 10.23
C ILE A 48 -3.24 -1.68 9.62
N VAL A 49 -3.51 -1.82 8.32
CA VAL A 49 -3.43 -3.11 7.65
C VAL A 49 -1.99 -3.59 7.61
N GLY A 50 -1.03 -2.75 7.23
CA GLY A 50 0.40 -3.10 7.21
C GLY A 50 0.88 -3.62 8.56
N SER A 51 0.46 -2.97 9.65
CA SER A 51 0.82 -3.37 11.02
C SER A 51 0.14 -4.69 11.44
N ALA A 52 -1.14 -4.88 11.10
CA ALA A 52 -1.87 -6.12 11.39
C ALA A 52 -1.38 -7.31 10.53
N ALA A 53 -0.99 -7.04 9.29
CA ALA A 53 -0.57 -8.04 8.32
C ALA A 53 0.89 -8.46 8.51
N SER A 54 1.77 -7.57 8.98
CA SER A 54 3.20 -7.85 9.21
C SER A 54 3.48 -9.17 9.95
N PRO A 55 2.87 -9.47 11.12
CA PRO A 55 3.11 -10.75 11.81
C PRO A 55 2.53 -11.96 11.07
N LEU A 56 1.41 -11.79 10.35
CA LEU A 56 0.78 -12.82 9.53
C LEU A 56 1.69 -13.22 8.36
N PHE A 57 2.17 -12.23 7.60
CA PHE A 57 3.11 -12.45 6.51
C PHE A 57 4.47 -12.97 7.03
N GLY A 58 4.91 -12.56 8.23
CA GLY A 58 6.09 -13.13 8.87
C GLY A 58 5.97 -14.64 9.07
N LYS A 59 4.91 -15.10 9.75
CA LYS A 59 4.67 -16.54 9.98
C LYS A 59 4.44 -17.32 8.69
N LEU A 60 3.65 -16.79 7.76
CA LEU A 60 3.40 -17.42 6.46
C LEU A 60 4.69 -17.55 5.64
N GLY A 61 5.61 -16.60 5.78
CA GLY A 61 6.88 -16.59 5.04
C GLY A 61 7.84 -17.66 5.53
N ASP A 62 7.80 -17.95 6.84
CA ASP A 62 8.58 -19.03 7.44
C ASP A 62 8.00 -20.42 7.11
N LEU A 63 6.66 -20.54 6.98
CA LEU A 63 5.98 -21.80 6.65
C LEU A 63 6.03 -22.16 5.15
N TYR A 64 5.76 -21.20 4.26
CA TYR A 64 5.60 -21.45 2.81
C TYR A 64 6.79 -20.98 1.96
N GLY A 65 7.79 -20.38 2.59
CA GLY A 65 9.01 -19.90 1.93
C GLY A 65 8.95 -18.41 1.56
N LYS A 66 9.97 -17.68 2.00
CA LYS A 66 10.09 -16.21 1.91
C LYS A 66 9.98 -15.68 0.48
N LYS A 67 10.57 -16.36 -0.51
CA LYS A 67 10.56 -15.93 -1.92
C LYS A 67 9.14 -15.94 -2.51
N ARG A 68 8.35 -16.99 -2.21
CA ARG A 68 7.00 -17.13 -2.77
C ARG A 68 6.06 -16.11 -2.16
N LEU A 69 6.15 -15.91 -0.85
CA LEU A 69 5.32 -14.94 -0.16
C LEU A 69 5.65 -13.51 -0.59
N TYR A 70 6.93 -13.19 -0.79
CA TYR A 70 7.34 -11.89 -1.31
C TYR A 70 6.69 -11.57 -2.67
N LEU A 71 6.67 -12.54 -3.59
CA LEU A 71 6.01 -12.37 -4.90
C LEU A 71 4.49 -12.20 -4.78
N ILE A 72 3.86 -12.90 -3.83
CA ILE A 72 2.43 -12.76 -3.56
C ILE A 72 2.11 -11.36 -3.02
N SER A 73 2.84 -10.89 -2.00
CA SER A 73 2.68 -9.55 -1.43
C SER A 73 2.93 -8.47 -2.49
N LEU A 74 3.93 -8.65 -3.36
CA LEU A 74 4.17 -7.76 -4.48
C LEU A 74 2.99 -7.73 -5.46
N GLY A 75 2.38 -8.88 -5.74
CA GLY A 75 1.17 -8.97 -6.55
C GLY A 75 0.01 -8.19 -5.95
N PHE A 76 -0.24 -8.32 -4.64
CA PHE A 76 -1.26 -7.53 -3.94
C PHE A 76 -0.96 -6.03 -4.02
N TYR A 77 0.29 -5.62 -3.82
CA TYR A 77 0.70 -4.22 -3.90
C TYR A 77 0.45 -3.62 -5.30
N ILE A 78 0.75 -4.36 -6.37
CA ILE A 78 0.49 -3.92 -7.74
C ILE A 78 -1.01 -3.74 -7.97
N ILE A 79 -1.84 -4.68 -7.50
CA ILE A 79 -3.30 -4.60 -7.61
C ILE A 79 -3.82 -3.38 -6.84
N SER A 80 -3.34 -3.16 -5.61
CA SER A 80 -3.68 -2.03 -4.76
C SER A 80 -3.40 -0.68 -5.45
N VAL A 81 -2.19 -0.51 -6.00
CA VAL A 81 -1.80 0.70 -6.74
C VAL A 81 -2.66 0.90 -7.99
N ALA A 82 -2.94 -0.17 -8.74
CA ALA A 82 -3.80 -0.10 -9.91
C ALA A 82 -5.23 0.33 -9.54
N LEU A 83 -5.83 -0.28 -8.51
CA LEU A 83 -7.16 0.06 -8.02
C LEU A 83 -7.24 1.51 -7.53
N ALA A 84 -6.20 2.00 -6.84
CA ALA A 84 -6.14 3.39 -6.41
C ALA A 84 -6.20 4.37 -7.59
N GLY A 85 -5.64 4.03 -8.76
CA GLY A 85 -5.73 4.84 -9.97
C GLY A 85 -7.12 4.89 -10.60
N PHE A 86 -7.96 3.87 -10.39
CA PHE A 86 -9.34 3.79 -10.89
C PHE A 86 -10.38 4.24 -9.86
N SER A 87 -9.98 4.84 -8.74
CA SER A 87 -10.90 5.17 -7.67
C SER A 87 -11.88 6.27 -8.06
N THR A 88 -13.18 5.97 -7.96
CA THR A 88 -14.28 6.91 -8.26
C THR A 88 -14.85 7.60 -7.02
N ASN A 89 -14.52 7.11 -5.82
CA ASN A 89 -14.95 7.70 -4.55
C ASN A 89 -13.88 7.47 -3.47
N ILE A 90 -13.84 8.33 -2.45
CA ILE A 90 -12.91 8.26 -1.32
C ILE A 90 -12.95 6.92 -0.59
N TYR A 91 -14.13 6.31 -0.42
CA TYR A 91 -14.27 5.00 0.23
C TYR A 91 -13.57 3.89 -0.57
N PHE A 92 -13.66 3.95 -1.90
CA PHE A 92 -12.97 3.00 -2.77
C PHE A 92 -11.45 3.21 -2.74
N LEU A 93 -11.01 4.47 -2.70
CA LEU A 93 -9.59 4.79 -2.53
C LEU A 93 -9.05 4.27 -1.19
N ILE A 94 -9.77 4.48 -0.08
CA ILE A 94 -9.40 3.96 1.24
C ILE A 94 -9.35 2.43 1.23
N PHE A 95 -10.35 1.77 0.63
CA PHE A 95 -10.35 0.31 0.49
C PHE A 95 -9.18 -0.19 -0.35
N ALA A 96 -8.87 0.47 -1.46
CA ALA A 96 -7.71 0.13 -2.28
C ALA A 96 -6.41 0.23 -1.46
N ARG A 97 -6.23 1.26 -0.62
CA ARG A 97 -5.06 1.40 0.26
C ARG A 97 -4.98 0.39 1.39
N ALA A 98 -6.11 -0.20 1.77
CA ALA A 98 -6.18 -1.24 2.77
C ALA A 98 -5.82 -2.64 2.21
N LEU A 99 -5.56 -2.75 0.90
CA LEU A 99 -5.14 -3.99 0.23
C LEU A 99 -3.62 -4.05 0.07
#